data_AF-A0A2M8TGH0-F1
#
_entry.id   AF-A0A2M8TGH0-F1
#
_cell.length_a   1.000
_cell.length_b   1.000
_cell.length_c   1.000
_cell.angle_alpha   90.00
_cell.angle_beta   90.00
_cell.angle_gamma   90.00
#
_symmetry.space_group_name_H-M   'P 1'
#
loop_
_entity.id
_entity.type
_entity.pdbx_description
1 polymer ?
#
loop_
_entity_poly.entity_id
_entity_poly.type
_entity_poly.pdbx_seq_one_letter_code
_entity_poly.pdbx_strand_id
1 'polypeptide(L)'
;MYYINTRQEKILELISKFGCMRYKNINKLAHIKDLKRQFKNLIRQNRIELVCDDIYVLKGKKELDKKMIKALDLYVYLINDMKMQIKCCMIEKFPFKLALFKENRAFDIAVIDEGEEVIYSGAVNRSFGERVIIILDNKKQAEKIKINKMVKYCTVKHGAVNFFEKVSEVDE
;
A
#
# COMPACT_ATOMS: atom_id res chain seq x y z
N MET A 1 11.04 -33.19 2.35
CA MET A 1 10.81 -32.11 1.36
C MET A 1 9.39 -31.60 1.58
N TYR A 2 9.21 -30.35 2.04
CA TYR A 2 7.86 -29.83 2.27
C TYR A 2 7.25 -29.39 0.94
N TYR A 3 6.16 -30.05 0.52
CA TYR A 3 5.40 -29.69 -0.67
C TYR A 3 4.70 -28.34 -0.45
N ILE A 4 4.90 -27.40 -1.37
CA ILE A 4 4.19 -26.12 -1.41
C ILE A 4 2.97 -26.33 -2.31
N ASN A 5 1.78 -26.00 -1.81
CA ASN A 5 0.57 -26.06 -2.62
C ASN A 5 0.29 -24.70 -3.29
N THR A 6 -0.58 -24.69 -4.31
CA THR A 6 -0.93 -23.49 -5.07
C THR A 6 -1.46 -22.33 -4.22
N ARG A 7 -2.08 -22.60 -3.06
CA ARG A 7 -2.56 -21.54 -2.14
C ARG A 7 -1.37 -20.90 -1.41
N GLN A 8 -0.41 -21.71 -1.01
CA GLN A 8 0.82 -21.25 -0.38
C GLN A 8 1.70 -20.48 -1.37
N GLU A 9 1.78 -20.93 -2.62
CA GLU A 9 2.46 -20.20 -3.70
C GLU A 9 1.89 -18.79 -3.87
N LYS A 10 0.56 -18.64 -3.96
CA LYS A 10 -0.08 -17.32 -4.05
C LYS A 10 0.27 -16.39 -2.88
N ILE A 11 0.34 -16.92 -1.65
CA ILE A 11 0.74 -16.13 -0.48
C ILE A 11 2.19 -15.67 -0.62
N LEU A 12 3.09 -16.59 -1.00
CA LEU A 12 4.50 -16.30 -1.19
C LEU A 12 4.73 -15.31 -2.35
N GLU A 13 3.99 -15.42 -3.45
CA GLU A 13 4.04 -14.49 -4.57
C GLU A 13 3.66 -13.07 -4.14
N LEU A 14 2.57 -12.90 -3.37
CA LEU A 14 2.15 -11.59 -2.87
C LEU A 14 3.19 -10.97 -1.95
N ILE A 15 3.68 -11.73 -0.96
CA ILE A 15 4.70 -11.25 -0.01
C ILE A 15 6.03 -11.00 -0.74
N SER A 16 6.39 -11.85 -1.71
CA SER A 16 7.59 -11.70 -2.53
C SER A 16 7.53 -10.42 -3.36
N LYS A 17 6.41 -10.21 -4.05
CA LYS A 17 6.16 -9.03 -4.88
C LYS A 17 6.34 -7.76 -4.07
N PHE A 18 5.60 -7.58 -2.97
CA PHE A 18 5.60 -6.33 -2.21
C PHE A 18 6.63 -6.25 -1.08
N GLY A 19 7.40 -7.32 -0.87
CA GLY A 19 8.39 -7.46 0.21
C GLY A 19 7.79 -7.74 1.59
N CYS A 20 6.65 -7.14 1.91
CA CYS A 20 5.93 -7.32 3.17
C CYS A 20 4.42 -7.22 2.98
N MET A 21 3.64 -7.85 3.86
CA MET A 21 2.19 -7.72 3.80
C MET A 21 1.51 -8.10 5.12
N ARG A 22 0.40 -7.43 5.44
CA ARG A 22 -0.46 -7.83 6.56
C ARG A 22 -1.27 -9.08 6.23
N TYR A 23 -1.54 -9.91 7.23
CA TYR A 23 -2.44 -11.06 7.09
C TYR A 23 -3.82 -10.65 6.55
N LYS A 24 -4.39 -9.54 7.06
CA LYS A 24 -5.69 -9.03 6.63
C LYS A 24 -5.70 -8.66 5.14
N ASN A 25 -4.60 -8.10 4.64
CA ASN A 25 -4.46 -7.70 3.24
C ASN A 25 -4.42 -8.93 2.33
N ILE A 26 -3.66 -9.96 2.72
CA ILE A 26 -3.60 -11.23 1.97
C ILE A 26 -4.97 -11.91 1.96
N ASN A 27 -5.69 -11.90 3.08
CA ASN A 27 -7.03 -12.47 3.16
C ASN A 27 -8.01 -11.79 2.19
N LYS A 28 -7.95 -10.46 2.13
CA LYS A 28 -8.80 -9.63 1.27
C LYS A 28 -8.43 -9.71 -0.22
N LEU A 29 -7.17 -9.98 -0.58
CA LEU A 29 -6.76 -10.08 -2.00
C LEU A 29 -6.82 -11.49 -2.58
N ALA A 30 -6.37 -12.48 -1.81
CA ALA A 30 -6.16 -13.82 -2.34
C ALA A 30 -7.41 -14.72 -2.25
N HIS A 31 -8.39 -14.35 -1.41
CA HIS A 31 -9.62 -15.12 -1.16
C HIS A 31 -9.36 -16.62 -0.93
N ILE A 32 -8.29 -16.92 -0.18
CA ILE A 32 -7.81 -18.29 0.05
C ILE A 32 -8.59 -18.96 1.19
N LYS A 33 -9.13 -20.16 0.93
CA LYS A 33 -9.70 -21.03 1.97
C LYS A 33 -8.61 -21.52 2.94
N ASP A 34 -8.95 -21.57 4.23
CA ASP A 34 -8.09 -22.02 5.34
C ASP A 34 -6.79 -21.24 5.50
N LEU A 35 -6.82 -19.92 5.24
CA LEU A 35 -5.63 -19.07 5.25
C LEU A 35 -4.77 -19.23 6.51
N LYS A 36 -5.39 -19.27 7.71
CA LYS A 36 -4.69 -19.50 8.99
C LYS A 36 -3.83 -20.77 8.97
N ARG A 37 -4.37 -21.88 8.44
CA ARG A 37 -3.64 -23.15 8.34
C ARG A 37 -2.48 -23.04 7.36
N GLN A 38 -2.67 -22.35 6.23
CA GLN A 38 -1.60 -22.14 5.25
C GLN A 38 -0.45 -21.32 5.84
N PHE A 39 -0.75 -20.24 6.57
CA PHE A 39 0.26 -19.45 7.27
C PHE A 39 1.01 -20.26 8.32
N LYS A 40 0.29 -21.01 9.18
CA LYS A 40 0.92 -21.87 10.19
C LYS A 40 1.90 -22.86 9.55
N ASN A 41 1.52 -23.44 8.41
CA ASN A 41 2.40 -24.33 7.66
C ASN A 41 3.62 -23.59 7.09
N LEU A 42 3.43 -22.42 6.46
CA LEU A 42 4.53 -21.63 5.88
C LEU A 42 5.54 -21.15 6.94
N ILE A 43 5.07 -20.80 8.14
CA ILE A 43 5.92 -20.45 9.29
C ILE A 43 6.70 -21.69 9.76
N ARG A 44 6.03 -22.84 9.93
CA ARG A 44 6.70 -24.12 10.30
C ARG A 44 7.74 -24.56 9.27
N GLN A 45 7.49 -24.27 8.00
CA GLN A 45 8.41 -24.52 6.88
C GLN A 45 9.51 -23.45 6.76
N ASN A 46 9.54 -22.45 7.66
CA ASN A 46 10.50 -21.36 7.69
C ASN A 46 10.55 -20.54 6.38
N ARG A 47 9.39 -20.37 5.72
CA ARG A 47 9.27 -19.62 4.45
C ARG A 47 8.92 -18.15 4.67
N ILE A 48 8.12 -17.88 5.71
CA ILE A 48 7.71 -16.54 6.11
C ILE A 48 7.95 -16.37 7.61
N GLU A 49 8.14 -15.12 8.04
CA GLU A 49 8.25 -14.77 9.45
C GLU A 49 7.33 -13.60 9.79
N LEU A 50 6.81 -13.62 11.01
CA LEU A 50 6.05 -12.52 11.58
C LEU A 50 7.05 -11.52 12.15
N VAL A 51 6.97 -10.27 11.71
CA VAL A 51 7.90 -9.21 12.14
C VAL A 51 7.28 -8.37 13.26
N CYS A 52 6.03 -7.96 13.09
CA CYS A 52 5.32 -7.10 14.02
C CYS A 52 3.81 -7.28 13.84
N ASP A 53 3.08 -7.49 14.93
CA ASP A 53 1.62 -7.67 14.99
C ASP A 53 1.07 -8.71 13.99
N ASP A 54 0.67 -8.25 12.81
CA ASP A 54 0.06 -9.04 11.73
C ASP A 54 0.81 -8.96 10.39
N ILE A 55 2.05 -8.44 10.41
CA ILE A 55 2.89 -8.20 9.23
C ILE A 55 3.86 -9.36 9.02
N TYR A 56 3.81 -9.92 7.81
CA TYR A 56 4.63 -11.04 7.38
C TYR A 56 5.60 -10.63 6.28
N VAL A 57 6.80 -11.20 6.34
CA VAL A 57 7.86 -11.06 5.33
C VAL A 57 8.37 -12.44 4.95
N LEU A 58 9.07 -12.54 3.81
CA LEU A 58 9.81 -13.76 3.48
C LEU A 58 10.96 -13.94 4.46
N LYS A 59 11.25 -15.19 4.81
CA LYS A 59 12.33 -15.51 5.75
C LYS A 59 13.65 -14.89 5.30
N GLY A 60 14.32 -14.19 6.22
CA GLY A 60 15.63 -13.59 5.96
C GLY A 60 15.56 -12.16 5.41
N LYS A 61 14.37 -11.64 5.09
CA LYS A 61 14.18 -10.22 4.82
C LYS A 61 13.85 -9.49 6.12
N LYS A 62 14.81 -8.72 6.64
CA LYS A 62 14.62 -7.92 7.87
C LYS A 62 14.11 -6.51 7.61
N GLU A 63 14.30 -5.98 6.41
CA GLU A 63 13.93 -4.60 6.11
C GLU A 63 12.42 -4.48 5.88
N LEU A 64 11.78 -3.72 6.76
CA LEU A 64 10.36 -3.44 6.69
C LEU A 64 10.11 -2.04 6.13
N ASP A 65 9.58 -1.96 4.91
CA ASP A 65 9.13 -0.69 4.34
C ASP A 65 7.74 -0.34 4.87
N LYS A 66 7.70 0.49 5.91
CA LYS A 66 6.45 0.98 6.53
C LYS A 66 5.57 1.76 5.55
N LYS A 67 6.17 2.50 4.60
CA LYS A 67 5.41 3.24 3.58
C LYS A 67 4.73 2.28 2.61
N MET A 68 5.39 1.18 2.24
CA MET A 68 4.76 0.12 1.43
C MET A 68 3.54 -0.49 2.13
N ILE A 69 3.61 -0.74 3.45
CA ILE A 69 2.46 -1.26 4.21
C ILE A 69 1.27 -0.30 4.13
N LYS A 70 1.49 1.01 4.36
CA LYS A 70 0.44 2.03 4.24
C LYS A 70 -0.17 2.05 2.83
N ALA A 71 0.67 1.96 1.80
CA ALA A 71 0.23 1.92 0.40
C ALA A 71 -0.60 0.66 0.08
N LEU A 72 -0.23 -0.50 0.63
CA LEU A 72 -0.98 -1.74 0.49
C LEU A 72 -2.32 -1.70 1.23
N ASP A 73 -2.37 -1.10 2.42
CA ASP A 73 -3.61 -0.91 3.19
C ASP A 73 -4.61 -0.09 2.35
N LEU A 74 -4.15 0.99 1.70
CA LEU A 74 -4.96 1.76 0.74
C LEU A 74 -5.36 0.93 -0.48
N TYR A 75 -4.43 0.22 -1.12
CA TYR A 75 -4.73 -0.61 -2.28
C TYR A 75 -5.85 -1.63 -1.99
N VAL A 76 -5.76 -2.31 -0.86
CA VAL A 76 -6.77 -3.29 -0.41
C VAL A 76 -8.11 -2.63 -0.14
N TYR A 77 -8.12 -1.46 0.51
CA TYR A 77 -9.33 -0.67 0.73
C TYR A 77 -10.00 -0.28 -0.59
N LEU A 78 -9.23 0.18 -1.59
CA LEU A 78 -9.78 0.56 -2.89
C LEU A 78 -10.48 -0.61 -3.59
N ILE A 79 -9.92 -1.82 -3.53
CA ILE A 79 -10.52 -3.02 -4.14
C ILE A 79 -11.76 -3.47 -3.36
N ASN A 80 -11.66 -3.59 -2.04
CA ASN A 80 -12.67 -4.30 -1.24
C ASN A 80 -13.80 -3.38 -0.79
N ASP A 81 -13.43 -2.21 -0.27
CA ASP A 81 -14.35 -1.30 0.39
C ASP A 81 -14.95 -0.32 -0.63
N MET A 82 -14.12 0.21 -1.56
CA MET A 82 -14.59 1.08 -2.66
C MET A 82 -15.00 0.31 -3.93
N LYS A 83 -14.85 -1.02 -3.94
CA LYS A 83 -15.18 -1.90 -5.09
C LYS A 83 -14.53 -1.45 -6.41
N MET A 84 -13.33 -0.88 -6.35
CA MET A 84 -12.61 -0.46 -7.55
C MET A 84 -12.05 -1.67 -8.29
N GLN A 85 -12.42 -1.79 -9.57
CA GLN A 85 -11.88 -2.82 -10.47
C GLN A 85 -10.47 -2.46 -10.95
N ILE A 86 -9.48 -2.69 -10.09
CA ILE A 86 -8.07 -2.47 -10.43
C ILE A 86 -7.57 -3.66 -11.25
N LYS A 87 -7.12 -3.42 -12.48
CA LYS A 87 -6.61 -4.44 -13.39
C LYS A 87 -5.15 -4.81 -13.08
N CYS A 88 -4.34 -3.82 -12.74
CA CYS A 88 -2.93 -4.02 -12.45
C CYS A 88 -2.47 -3.13 -11.29
N CYS A 89 -1.55 -3.66 -10.49
CA CYS A 89 -0.84 -2.95 -9.44
C CYS A 89 0.65 -3.21 -9.63
N MET A 90 1.42 -2.14 -9.84
CA MET A 90 2.87 -2.17 -9.99
C MET A 90 3.53 -1.48 -8.80
N ILE A 91 4.76 -1.89 -8.47
CA ILE A 91 5.57 -1.24 -7.45
C ILE A 91 6.37 -0.15 -8.13
N GLU A 92 6.34 1.03 -7.53
CA GLU A 92 7.05 2.19 -8.03
C GLU A 92 8.18 2.59 -7.10
N LYS A 93 9.13 3.35 -7.66
CA LYS A 93 10.17 4.03 -6.90
C LYS A 93 9.73 5.45 -6.58
N PHE A 94 10.52 6.10 -5.72
CA PHE A 94 10.34 7.50 -5.36
C PHE A 94 10.03 8.37 -6.61
N PRO A 95 8.97 9.21 -6.57
CA PRO A 95 8.20 9.62 -5.39
C PRO A 95 7.01 8.71 -5.02
N PHE A 96 6.76 7.64 -5.75
CA PHE A 96 5.60 6.77 -5.55
C PHE A 96 6.00 5.44 -4.89
N LYS A 97 4.99 4.70 -4.44
CA LYS A 97 5.12 3.33 -3.91
C LYS A 97 4.38 2.33 -4.76
N LEU A 98 3.20 2.69 -5.25
CA LEU A 98 2.39 1.84 -6.11
C LEU A 98 1.81 2.66 -7.27
N ALA A 99 1.74 2.04 -8.45
CA ALA A 99 0.94 2.52 -9.57
C ALA A 99 -0.22 1.55 -9.80
N LEU A 100 -1.44 2.07 -9.85
CA LEU A 100 -2.67 1.32 -10.01
C LEU A 100 -3.32 1.64 -11.34
N PHE A 101 -3.67 0.62 -12.11
CA PHE A 101 -4.32 0.77 -13.41
C PHE A 101 -5.74 0.26 -13.34
N LYS A 102 -6.70 1.16 -13.58
CA LYS A 102 -8.12 0.84 -13.73
C LYS A 102 -8.55 1.29 -15.12
N GLU A 103 -8.85 0.32 -15.98
CA GLU A 103 -9.21 0.55 -17.38
C GLU A 103 -8.19 1.45 -18.08
N ASN A 104 -8.57 2.68 -18.43
CA ASN A 104 -7.72 3.68 -19.10
C ASN A 104 -7.21 4.77 -18.14
N ARG A 105 -7.27 4.55 -16.83
CA ARG A 105 -6.82 5.50 -15.81
C ARG A 105 -5.73 4.88 -14.94
N ALA A 106 -4.59 5.57 -14.85
CA ALA A 106 -3.55 5.30 -13.88
C ALA A 106 -3.74 6.17 -12.63
N PHE A 107 -3.45 5.61 -11.47
CA PHE A 107 -3.42 6.29 -10.18
C PHE A 107 -2.13 5.94 -9.47
N ASP A 108 -1.34 6.93 -9.10
CA ASP A 108 -0.10 6.74 -8.37
C ASP A 108 -0.31 6.98 -6.88
N ILE A 109 0.24 6.11 -6.04
CA ILE A 109 0.15 6.22 -4.59
C ILE A 109 1.51 6.71 -4.07
N ALA A 110 1.50 7.87 -3.42
CA ALA A 110 2.62 8.37 -2.62
C ALA A 110 2.29 8.26 -1.13
N VAL A 111 3.33 8.03 -0.33
CA VAL A 111 3.25 8.07 1.13
C VAL A 111 4.29 9.06 1.59
N ILE A 112 3.84 10.10 2.28
CA ILE A 112 4.66 11.23 2.70
C ILE A 112 4.59 11.29 4.22
N ASP A 113 5.73 11.04 4.86
CA ASP A 113 5.83 11.16 6.31
C ASP A 113 6.03 12.64 6.69
N GLU A 114 5.77 12.99 7.95
CA GLU A 114 6.00 14.35 8.45
C GLU A 114 7.43 14.85 8.20
N GLY A 115 7.56 16.04 7.61
CA GLY A 115 8.84 16.67 7.27
C GLY A 115 9.33 16.43 5.84
N GLU A 116 8.70 15.51 5.09
CA GLU A 116 9.08 15.22 3.70
C GLU A 116 8.23 15.98 2.65
N GLU A 117 7.29 16.82 3.10
CA GLU A 117 6.24 17.39 2.26
C GLU A 117 6.80 18.20 1.08
N VAL A 118 7.85 18.98 1.31
CA VAL A 118 8.49 19.83 0.29
C VAL A 118 9.14 18.98 -0.79
N ILE A 119 9.91 17.96 -0.38
CA ILE A 119 10.66 17.09 -1.28
C ILE A 119 9.69 16.29 -2.16
N TYR A 120 8.66 15.69 -1.54
CA TYR A 120 7.65 14.93 -2.28
C TYR A 120 6.81 15.83 -3.18
N SER A 121 6.41 17.02 -2.74
CA SER A 121 5.68 17.97 -3.58
C SER A 121 6.45 18.28 -4.87
N GLY A 122 7.74 18.62 -4.75
CA GLY A 122 8.60 18.89 -5.91
C GLY A 122 8.85 17.67 -6.80
N ALA A 123 8.94 16.47 -6.23
CA ALA A 123 9.14 15.25 -7.00
C ALA A 123 7.86 14.80 -7.72
N VAL A 124 6.70 14.87 -7.06
CA VAL A 124 5.41 14.54 -7.66
C VAL A 124 5.05 15.51 -8.77
N ASN A 125 5.33 16.80 -8.63
CA ASN A 125 5.09 17.77 -9.71
C ASN A 125 5.92 17.46 -10.96
N ARG A 126 7.14 16.95 -10.80
CA ARG A 126 8.04 16.58 -11.91
C ARG A 126 7.76 15.20 -12.52
N SER A 127 6.94 14.37 -11.87
CA SER A 127 6.62 13.04 -12.39
C SER A 127 5.62 13.11 -13.56
N PHE A 128 5.38 11.99 -14.24
CA PHE A 128 4.33 11.88 -15.26
C PHE A 128 2.96 11.51 -14.68
N GLY A 129 2.87 11.17 -13.40
CA GLY A 129 1.62 10.77 -12.76
C GLY A 129 0.61 11.92 -12.74
N GLU A 130 -0.57 11.72 -13.35
CA GLU A 130 -1.62 12.74 -13.44
C GLU A 130 -2.57 12.74 -12.24
N ARG A 131 -2.90 11.53 -11.74
CA ARG A 131 -3.84 11.32 -10.64
C ARG A 131 -3.10 10.66 -9.50
N VAL A 132 -2.92 11.40 -8.41
CA VAL A 132 -2.12 10.94 -7.29
C VAL A 132 -3.00 10.79 -6.05
N ILE A 133 -2.85 9.69 -5.34
CA ILE A 133 -3.41 9.51 -4.01
C ILE A 133 -2.26 9.60 -3.01
N ILE A 134 -2.35 10.54 -2.09
CA ILE A 134 -1.32 10.81 -1.10
C ILE A 134 -1.81 10.33 0.26
N ILE A 135 -1.02 9.45 0.86
CA ILE A 135 -1.17 9.04 2.25
C ILE A 135 -0.30 9.95 3.11
N LEU A 136 -0.93 10.59 4.09
CA LEU A 136 -0.29 11.44 5.10
C LEU A 136 -0.43 10.79 6.48
N ASP A 137 0.47 11.11 7.40
CA ASP A 137 0.37 10.71 8.81
C ASP A 137 -0.79 11.41 9.51
N ASN A 138 -1.00 12.68 9.18
CA ASN A 138 -2.08 13.49 9.72
C ASN A 138 -2.65 14.48 8.68
N LYS A 139 -3.83 15.03 8.96
CA LYS A 139 -4.53 15.94 8.05
C LYS A 139 -3.84 17.30 7.87
N LYS A 140 -3.18 17.82 8.91
CA LYS A 140 -2.52 19.14 8.90
C LYS A 140 -1.35 19.20 7.90
N GLN A 141 -0.72 18.06 7.60
CA GLN A 141 0.34 18.00 6.59
C GLN A 141 -0.13 18.45 5.20
N ALA A 142 -1.42 18.29 4.88
CA ALA A 142 -1.96 18.69 3.58
C ALA A 142 -1.80 20.19 3.29
N GLU A 143 -1.71 21.03 4.33
CA GLU A 143 -1.45 22.48 4.20
C GLU A 143 -0.06 22.74 3.59
N LYS A 144 0.94 21.92 3.95
CA LYS A 144 2.33 22.03 3.50
C LYS A 144 2.58 21.43 2.11
N ILE A 145 1.65 20.62 1.61
CA ILE A 145 1.76 19.99 0.28
C ILE A 145 1.40 21.00 -0.82
N LYS A 146 2.32 21.16 -1.78
CA LYS A 146 2.19 22.07 -2.93
C LYS A 146 2.31 21.28 -4.24
N ILE A 147 1.22 20.62 -4.62
CA ILE A 147 1.16 19.79 -5.84
C ILE A 147 0.16 20.38 -6.82
N ASN A 148 0.59 20.58 -8.06
CA ASN A 148 -0.16 21.26 -9.13
C ASN A 148 -0.94 20.25 -10.00
N LYS A 149 -1.33 19.12 -9.41
CA LYS A 149 -1.95 17.97 -10.11
C LYS A 149 -3.20 17.53 -9.38
N MET A 150 -3.97 16.62 -9.99
CA MET A 150 -5.14 16.06 -9.33
C MET A 150 -4.71 15.13 -8.18
N VAL A 151 -4.91 15.59 -6.95
CA VAL A 151 -4.54 14.85 -5.73
C VAL A 151 -5.76 14.53 -4.88
N LYS A 152 -5.80 13.31 -4.33
CA LYS A 152 -6.65 12.96 -3.18
C LYS A 152 -5.80 12.66 -1.97
N TYR A 153 -6.23 13.14 -0.80
CA TYR A 153 -5.54 12.90 0.45
C TYR A 153 -6.27 11.86 1.30
N CYS A 154 -5.49 11.03 1.98
CA CYS A 154 -6.01 10.13 3.00
C CYS A 154 -5.00 9.91 4.12
N THR A 155 -5.50 9.43 5.25
CA THR A 155 -4.65 8.91 6.33
C THR A 155 -4.87 7.41 6.46
N VAL A 156 -3.82 6.69 6.85
CA VAL A 156 -3.88 5.24 7.12
C VAL A 156 -3.45 4.99 8.55
N LYS A 157 -4.37 4.49 9.39
CA LYS A 157 -4.09 4.14 10.79
C LYS A 157 -4.54 2.71 11.05
N HIS A 158 -3.60 1.82 11.41
CA HIS A 158 -3.86 0.40 11.68
C HIS A 158 -4.66 -0.31 10.57
N GLY A 159 -4.39 0.03 9.30
CA GLY A 159 -5.09 -0.52 8.14
C GLY A 159 -6.44 0.12 7.82
N ALA A 160 -6.92 1.08 8.63
CA ALA A 160 -8.10 1.88 8.32
C ALA A 160 -7.70 3.10 7.47
N VAL A 161 -8.38 3.29 6.35
CA VAL A 161 -8.14 4.39 5.40
C VAL A 161 -9.23 5.43 5.53
N ASN A 162 -8.85 6.68 5.74
CA ASN A 162 -9.78 7.81 5.84
C ASN A 162 -9.40 8.89 4.84
N PHE A 163 -10.24 9.07 3.81
CA PHE A 163 -10.10 10.18 2.86
C PHE A 163 -10.54 11.50 3.48
N PHE A 164 -9.93 12.58 3.03
CA PHE A 164 -10.31 13.93 3.42
C PHE A 164 -9.96 14.92 2.30
N GLU A 165 -10.65 16.05 2.31
CA GLU A 165 -10.35 17.16 1.42
C GLU A 165 -9.40 18.13 2.13
N LYS A 166 -8.51 18.75 1.35
CA LYS A 166 -7.74 19.89 1.84
C LYS A 166 -8.75 21.01 2.05
N VAL A 167 -8.77 21.59 3.26
CA VAL A 167 -9.57 22.80 3.49
C VAL A 167 -8.91 23.89 2.64
N SER A 168 -9.59 24.27 1.56
CA SER A 168 -9.26 25.48 0.82
C SER A 168 -9.61 26.64 1.73
N GLU A 169 -8.64 27.44 2.15
CA GLU A 169 -8.93 28.79 2.59
C GLU A 169 -9.59 29.47 1.39
N VAL A 170 -10.90 29.72 1.51
CA VAL A 170 -11.65 30.52 0.54
C VAL A 170 -11.16 31.95 0.73
N ASP A 171 -10.73 32.55 -0.38
CA ASP A 171 -10.26 33.92 -0.51
C ASP A 171 -11.23 34.91 0.21
N GLU A 172 -10.69 35.73 1.11
CA GLU A 172 -11.28 37.02 1.51
C GLU A 172 -10.63 38.16 0.72
#